data_AF-A0A936HJ06-F1
#
_entry.id   AF-A0A936HJ06-F1
#
_cell.length_a   1.000
_cell.length_b   1.000
_cell.length_c   1.000
_cell.angle_alpha   90.00
_cell.angle_beta   90.00
_cell.angle_gamma   90.00
#
_symmetry.space_group_name_H-M   'P 1'
#
loop_
_entity.id
_entity.type
_entity.pdbx_description
1 polymer ?
#
loop_
_entity_poly.entity_id
_entity_poly.type
_entity_poly.pdbx_seq_one_letter_code
_entity_poly.pdbx_strand_id
1 'polypeptide(L)'
;MEKLIITYGPLLAAVISGIFTVATPFVATGGSAKANFVIRVCISLVVITALAVGVFIFNSYWEPKDAWSVWSENIKVQIDNCTMGQENKEAQCVKEAIKKHKNNIPPIAFHKTIANEFYHDIRTGSTLINIPEVERVFNKYFGINSNTFIGSGSTVPWTHTPQYKNADAREYLAPNLPETHKFVWTWTLRREEEDLKHQTVRQFITHRPPEEESDSHSLGNFLVQLEAKRIDIVSQPPVIRFQQFSSSKYQGTMGRPESFRVFCVSLQDVWDMSIEDAIKASGFTWDPQNSFEPDETLFIWLYVPFHDAEVVPATWGNVISPSYS
;
A
#
# COMPACT_ATOMS: atom_id res chain seq x y z
N MET A 1 2.87 14.71 24.04
CA MET A 1 3.31 15.73 25.00
C MET A 1 4.82 16.01 24.87
N GLU A 2 5.67 14.98 24.91
CA GLU A 2 7.14 15.12 24.68
C GLU A 2 7.51 15.82 23.37
N LYS A 3 6.97 15.38 22.23
CA LYS A 3 7.27 16.02 20.93
C LYS A 3 6.92 17.51 20.89
N LEU A 4 5.85 17.93 21.57
CA LEU A 4 5.40 19.32 21.59
C LEU A 4 6.33 20.21 22.43
N ILE A 5 6.82 19.68 23.57
CA ILE A 5 7.77 20.37 24.44
C ILE A 5 9.14 20.46 23.76
N ILE A 6 9.58 19.37 23.10
CA ILE A 6 10.89 19.30 22.43
C ILE A 6 10.94 20.23 21.22
N THR A 7 9.88 20.31 20.41
CA THR A 7 9.89 21.12 19.18
C THR A 7 9.68 22.62 19.45
N TYR A 8 8.85 22.99 20.42
CA TYR A 8 8.44 24.39 20.59
C TYR A 8 9.03 25.08 21.83
N GLY A 9 9.54 24.32 22.80
CA GLY A 9 10.28 24.87 23.95
C GLY A 9 11.48 25.73 23.55
N PRO A 10 12.33 25.29 22.59
CA PRO A 10 13.45 26.10 22.09
C PRO A 10 13.01 27.40 21.39
N LEU A 11 11.87 27.37 20.69
CA LEU A 11 11.36 28.52 19.95
C LEU A 11 10.82 29.59 20.90
N LEU A 12 10.12 29.18 21.96
CA LEU A 12 9.68 30.07 23.04
C LEU A 12 10.87 30.67 23.78
N ALA A 13 11.89 29.86 24.09
CA ALA A 13 13.13 30.32 24.74
C ALA A 13 13.90 31.33 23.86
N ALA A 14 13.94 31.10 22.54
CA ALA A 14 14.58 32.00 21.58
C ALA A 14 13.84 33.35 21.46
N VAL A 15 12.51 33.36 21.45
CA VAL A 15 11.71 34.60 21.44
C VAL A 15 11.92 35.38 22.74
N ILE A 16 11.89 34.72 23.89
CA ILE A 16 12.15 35.35 25.19
C ILE A 16 13.58 35.92 25.22
N SER A 17 14.58 35.15 24.79
CA SER A 17 15.98 35.59 24.74
C SER A 17 16.19 36.79 23.79
N GLY A 18 15.55 36.78 22.62
CA GLY A 18 15.59 37.90 21.68
C GLY A 18 14.99 39.18 22.26
N ILE A 19 13.87 39.10 22.98
CA ILE A 19 13.23 40.24 23.65
C ILE A 19 14.16 40.84 24.72
N PHE A 20 14.80 40.01 25.55
CA PHE A 20 15.75 40.48 26.56
C PHE A 20 17.02 41.10 25.94
N THR A 21 17.48 40.59 24.80
CA THR A 21 18.67 41.10 24.09
C THR A 21 18.40 42.45 23.41
N VAL A 22 17.18 42.69 22.93
CA VAL A 22 16.80 43.97 22.30
C VAL A 22 16.46 45.03 23.35
N ALA A 23 15.90 44.65 24.51
CA ALA A 23 15.52 45.58 25.56
C ALA A 23 16.70 46.14 26.36
N THR A 24 17.78 45.35 26.52
CA THR A 24 18.94 45.70 27.35
C THR A 24 19.70 46.97 26.91
N PRO A 25 20.03 47.19 25.61
CA PRO A 25 20.74 48.41 25.19
C PRO A 25 19.90 49.70 25.26
N PHE A 26 18.56 49.59 25.17
CA PHE A 26 17.65 50.75 25.23
C PHE A 26 17.44 51.29 26.64
N VAL A 27 17.50 50.43 27.67
CA VAL A 27 17.44 50.83 29.08
C VAL A 27 18.74 51.53 29.50
N ALA A 28 19.88 51.18 28.90
CA ALA A 28 21.19 51.72 29.24
C ALA A 28 21.46 53.14 28.71
N THR A 29 20.69 53.65 27.72
CA THR A 29 21.06 54.88 26.97
C THR A 29 19.96 55.95 26.85
N GLY A 30 18.73 55.72 27.33
CA GLY A 30 17.59 56.64 27.14
C GLY A 30 16.91 57.11 28.43
N GLY A 31 16.61 58.41 28.53
CA GLY A 31 15.88 59.01 29.66
C GLY A 31 14.55 58.32 29.98
N SER A 32 14.14 58.38 31.26
CA SER A 32 13.16 57.48 31.91
C SER A 32 11.83 57.29 31.18
N ALA A 33 11.38 58.26 30.38
CA ALA A 33 10.16 58.15 29.59
C ALA A 33 10.27 57.15 28.42
N LYS A 34 11.44 57.04 27.76
CA LYS A 34 11.67 56.11 26.65
C LYS A 34 11.84 54.66 27.14
N ALA A 35 12.49 54.47 28.30
CA ALA A 35 12.63 53.16 28.92
C ALA A 35 11.27 52.55 29.31
N ASN A 36 10.37 53.35 29.89
CA ASN A 36 9.02 52.91 30.23
C ASN A 36 8.18 52.51 29.00
N PHE A 37 8.37 53.18 27.86
CA PHE A 37 7.70 52.82 26.61
C PHE A 37 8.20 51.47 26.07
N VAL A 38 9.52 51.27 26.02
CA VAL A 38 10.12 50.01 25.54
C VAL A 38 9.71 48.83 26.43
N ILE A 39 9.74 49.00 27.75
CA ILE A 39 9.32 47.96 28.70
C ILE A 39 7.84 47.56 28.47
N ARG A 40 6.95 48.53 28.27
CA ARG A 40 5.53 48.25 28.00
C ARG A 40 5.32 47.51 26.68
N VAL A 41 6.08 47.85 25.64
CA VAL A 41 6.02 47.15 24.35
C VAL A 41 6.53 45.71 24.49
N CYS A 42 7.65 45.48 25.20
CA CYS A 42 8.19 44.15 25.44
C CYS A 42 7.23 43.28 26.27
N ILE A 43 6.65 43.81 27.34
CA ILE A 43 5.64 43.09 28.15
C ILE A 43 4.43 42.74 27.29
N SER A 44 3.94 43.68 26.47
CA SER A 44 2.79 43.44 25.58
C SER A 44 3.09 42.33 24.57
N LEU A 45 4.28 42.32 23.96
CA LEU A 45 4.72 41.27 23.04
C LEU A 45 4.83 39.89 23.70
N VAL A 46 5.38 39.82 24.93
CA VAL A 46 5.45 38.57 25.69
C VAL A 46 4.04 38.05 26.00
N VAL A 47 3.14 38.91 26.45
CA VAL A 47 1.75 38.53 26.76
C VAL A 47 1.02 38.05 25.52
N ILE A 48 1.14 38.76 24.39
CA ILE A 48 0.53 38.35 23.11
C ILE A 48 1.08 37.00 22.65
N THR A 49 2.39 36.79 22.74
CA THR A 49 3.03 35.52 22.35
C THR A 49 2.58 34.38 23.26
N ALA A 50 2.54 34.61 24.58
CA ALA A 50 2.08 33.62 25.54
C ALA A 50 0.61 33.24 25.32
N LEU A 51 -0.24 34.23 25.01
CA LEU A 51 -1.64 33.99 24.65
C LEU A 51 -1.77 33.21 23.33
N ALA A 52 -1.00 33.57 22.30
CA ALA A 52 -1.01 32.86 21.02
C ALA A 52 -0.57 31.39 21.18
N VAL A 53 0.50 31.14 21.95
CA VAL A 53 0.96 29.78 22.27
C VAL A 53 -0.06 29.04 23.13
N GLY A 54 -0.66 29.71 24.12
CA GLY A 54 -1.70 29.14 24.96
C GLY A 54 -2.94 28.72 24.16
N VAL A 55 -3.41 29.57 23.25
CA VAL A 55 -4.53 29.26 22.35
C VAL A 55 -4.16 28.13 21.39
N PHE A 56 -2.93 28.12 20.86
CA PHE A 56 -2.47 27.03 20.00
C PHE A 56 -2.42 25.69 20.73
N ILE A 57 -1.81 25.63 21.92
CA ILE A 57 -1.77 24.42 22.76
C ILE A 57 -3.17 23.98 23.15
N PHE A 58 -4.03 24.92 23.53
CA PHE A 58 -5.43 24.64 23.86
C PHE A 58 -6.14 24.03 22.65
N ASN A 59 -6.04 24.64 21.47
CA ASN A 59 -6.63 24.12 20.24
C ASN A 59 -6.07 22.73 19.89
N SER A 60 -4.75 22.52 19.96
CA SER A 60 -4.14 21.21 19.67
C SER A 60 -4.50 20.12 20.68
N TYR A 61 -4.81 20.48 21.93
CA TYR A 61 -5.19 19.52 22.98
C TYR A 61 -6.69 19.22 22.98
N TRP A 62 -7.50 20.22 22.63
CA TRP A 62 -8.96 20.16 22.66
C TRP A 62 -9.61 19.93 21.29
N GLU A 63 -8.83 19.83 20.22
CA GLU A 63 -9.36 19.41 18.92
C GLU A 63 -9.92 17.99 19.09
N PRO A 64 -11.23 17.77 18.84
CA PRO A 64 -11.80 16.45 18.93
C PRO A 64 -11.05 15.55 17.95
N LYS A 65 -10.49 14.44 18.45
CA LYS A 65 -9.87 13.42 17.60
C LYS A 65 -10.87 13.09 16.50
N ASP A 66 -10.43 13.19 15.25
CA ASP A 66 -11.29 12.84 14.14
C ASP A 66 -11.66 11.35 14.22
N ALA A 67 -12.81 10.98 13.68
CA ALA A 67 -13.35 9.63 13.80
C ALA A 67 -12.38 8.55 13.28
N TRP A 68 -11.51 8.87 12.31
CA TRP A 68 -10.51 7.93 11.80
C TRP A 68 -9.36 7.69 12.77
N SER A 69 -8.89 8.74 13.44
CA SER A 69 -7.89 8.61 14.50
C SER A 69 -8.40 7.77 15.67
N VAL A 70 -9.68 7.95 16.05
CA VAL A 70 -10.30 7.13 17.10
C VAL A 70 -10.43 5.67 16.66
N TRP A 71 -10.85 5.43 15.40
CA TRP A 71 -10.99 4.10 14.86
C TRP A 71 -9.65 3.34 14.78
N SER A 72 -8.58 3.98 14.30
CA SER A 72 -7.25 3.38 14.21
C SER A 72 -6.64 3.12 15.59
N GLU A 73 -6.81 4.03 16.54
CA GLU A 73 -6.36 3.86 17.93
C GLU A 73 -7.04 2.66 18.59
N ASN A 74 -8.34 2.46 18.37
CA ASN A 74 -9.06 1.29 18.89
C ASN A 74 -8.51 -0.03 18.34
N ILE A 75 -8.22 -0.09 17.04
CA ILE A 75 -7.60 -1.26 16.40
C ILE A 75 -6.22 -1.51 17.02
N LYS A 76 -5.40 -0.47 17.11
CA LYS A 76 -4.05 -0.57 17.69
C LYS A 76 -4.08 -1.08 19.13
N VAL A 77 -4.91 -0.49 19.99
CA VAL A 77 -5.06 -0.91 21.39
C VAL A 77 -5.48 -2.38 21.48
N GLN A 78 -6.34 -2.86 20.58
CA GLN A 78 -6.71 -4.27 20.57
C GLN A 78 -5.56 -5.17 20.14
N ILE A 79 -4.78 -4.77 19.13
CA ILE A 79 -3.58 -5.51 18.71
C ILE A 79 -2.59 -5.58 19.87
N ASP A 80 -2.26 -4.44 20.49
CA ASP A 80 -1.32 -4.34 21.60
C ASP A 80 -1.73 -5.23 22.79
N ASN A 81 -3.01 -5.22 23.16
CA ASN A 81 -3.54 -6.07 24.23
C ASN A 81 -3.51 -7.56 23.88
N CYS A 82 -3.60 -7.91 22.59
CA CYS A 82 -3.58 -9.29 22.12
C CYS A 82 -2.15 -9.85 22.01
N THR A 83 -1.17 -9.01 21.67
CA THR A 83 0.23 -9.40 21.50
C THR A 83 1.04 -9.39 22.80
N MET A 84 0.51 -8.81 23.88
CA MET A 84 1.12 -8.81 25.22
C MET A 84 1.53 -10.23 25.65
N GLY A 85 2.84 -10.52 25.53
CA GLY A 85 3.47 -11.77 25.95
C GLY A 85 3.54 -12.89 24.90
N GLN A 86 3.12 -12.67 23.64
CA GLN A 86 3.12 -13.71 22.59
C GLN A 86 3.39 -13.15 21.17
N GLU A 87 4.64 -13.22 20.69
CA GLU A 87 5.03 -12.77 19.33
C GLU A 87 4.39 -13.60 18.22
N ASN A 88 4.15 -14.91 18.44
CA ASN A 88 3.66 -15.82 17.40
C ASN A 88 2.17 -15.65 17.03
N LYS A 89 1.46 -14.68 17.62
CA LYS A 89 0.02 -14.45 17.38
C LYS A 89 -0.30 -13.14 16.65
N GLU A 90 0.70 -12.37 16.24
CA GLU A 90 0.52 -11.05 15.61
C GLU A 90 -0.52 -11.07 14.48
N ALA A 91 -0.41 -12.02 13.53
CA ALA A 91 -1.34 -12.14 12.41
C ALA A 91 -2.79 -12.40 12.84
N GLN A 92 -2.98 -13.28 13.83
CA GLN A 92 -4.31 -13.58 14.38
C GLN A 92 -4.88 -12.37 15.13
N CYS A 93 -4.04 -11.65 15.88
CA CYS A 93 -4.44 -10.43 16.58
C CYS A 93 -4.88 -9.33 15.62
N VAL A 94 -4.10 -9.08 14.55
CA VAL A 94 -4.46 -8.12 13.49
C VAL A 94 -5.79 -8.49 12.85
N LYS A 95 -5.96 -9.76 12.46
CA LYS A 95 -7.19 -10.27 11.85
C LYS A 95 -8.42 -10.04 12.76
N GLU A 96 -8.34 -10.43 14.02
CA GLU A 96 -9.46 -10.27 14.96
C GLU A 96 -9.73 -8.80 15.31
N ALA A 97 -8.71 -7.94 15.35
CA ALA A 97 -8.88 -6.50 15.55
C ALA A 97 -9.61 -5.85 14.37
N ILE A 98 -9.17 -6.10 13.14
CA ILE A 98 -9.83 -5.61 11.93
C ILE A 98 -11.26 -6.12 11.86
N LYS A 99 -11.48 -7.43 12.09
CA LYS A 99 -12.81 -8.03 12.07
C LYS A 99 -13.77 -7.40 13.09
N LYS A 100 -13.31 -7.19 14.32
CA LYS A 100 -14.14 -6.58 15.39
C LYS A 100 -14.51 -5.14 15.07
N HIS A 101 -13.58 -4.37 14.48
CA HIS A 101 -13.77 -2.95 14.21
C HIS A 101 -14.27 -2.64 12.79
N LYS A 102 -14.49 -3.64 11.93
CA LYS A 102 -14.99 -3.49 10.56
C LYS A 102 -16.33 -2.76 10.47
N ASN A 103 -17.26 -3.04 11.38
CA ASN A 103 -18.58 -2.39 11.39
C ASN A 103 -18.55 -0.98 11.97
N ASN A 104 -17.41 -0.56 12.53
CA ASN A 104 -17.21 0.76 13.15
C ASN A 104 -16.30 1.66 12.31
N ILE A 105 -16.04 1.31 11.04
CA ILE A 105 -15.30 2.19 10.12
C ILE A 105 -16.08 3.52 10.02
N PRO A 106 -15.42 4.69 10.19
CA PRO A 106 -16.09 5.97 10.10
C PRO A 106 -16.90 6.10 8.80
N PRO A 107 -18.16 6.54 8.88
CA PRO A 107 -19.02 6.64 7.70
C PRO A 107 -18.55 7.76 6.77
N ILE A 108 -18.92 7.65 5.50
CA ILE A 108 -18.70 8.73 4.53
C ILE A 108 -19.75 9.82 4.78
N ALA A 109 -19.29 11.06 4.94
CA ALA A 109 -20.20 12.19 5.03
C ALA A 109 -20.80 12.47 3.64
N PHE A 110 -22.12 12.38 3.54
CA PHE A 110 -22.97 12.71 2.39
C PHE A 110 -22.96 11.69 1.22
N HIS A 111 -24.17 11.42 0.71
CA HIS A 111 -24.56 10.58 -0.45
C HIS A 111 -23.62 9.45 -0.89
N LYS A 112 -24.13 8.21 -0.95
CA LYS A 112 -23.41 7.09 -1.58
C LYS A 112 -23.20 7.38 -3.07
N THR A 113 -21.99 7.77 -3.42
CA THR A 113 -21.51 7.92 -4.78
C THR A 113 -20.28 7.03 -4.95
N ILE A 114 -19.99 6.61 -6.19
CA ILE A 114 -18.81 5.79 -6.50
C ILE A 114 -17.52 6.49 -6.01
N ALA A 115 -17.41 7.80 -6.20
CA ALA A 115 -16.26 8.58 -5.75
C ALA A 115 -16.10 8.56 -4.22
N ASN A 116 -17.21 8.63 -3.49
CA ASN A 116 -17.22 8.57 -2.03
C ASN A 116 -16.82 7.18 -1.52
N GLU A 117 -17.34 6.11 -2.13
CA GLU A 117 -16.98 4.73 -1.80
C GLU A 117 -15.50 4.47 -2.08
N PHE A 118 -15.00 4.95 -3.22
CA PHE A 118 -13.58 4.90 -3.54
C PHE A 118 -12.71 5.62 -2.50
N TYR A 119 -13.04 6.88 -2.19
CA TYR A 119 -12.29 7.65 -1.18
C TYR A 119 -12.31 6.97 0.20
N HIS A 120 -13.45 6.40 0.57
CA HIS A 120 -13.61 5.64 1.82
C HIS A 120 -12.70 4.43 1.88
N ASP A 121 -12.62 3.70 0.79
CA ASP A 121 -11.80 2.49 0.70
C ASP A 121 -10.31 2.82 0.82
N ILE A 122 -9.85 3.83 0.06
CA ILE A 122 -8.49 4.35 0.14
C ILE A 122 -8.16 4.85 1.55
N ARG A 123 -9.06 5.60 2.18
CA ARG A 123 -8.84 6.14 3.53
C ARG A 123 -8.80 5.04 4.59
N THR A 124 -9.66 4.02 4.45
CA THR A 124 -9.61 2.80 5.28
C THR A 124 -8.24 2.15 5.21
N GLY A 125 -7.77 1.90 3.99
CA GLY A 125 -6.47 1.33 3.71
C GLY A 125 -5.31 2.12 4.30
N SER A 126 -5.23 3.40 3.94
CA SER A 126 -4.17 4.30 4.41
C SER A 126 -4.13 4.40 5.94
N THR A 127 -5.29 4.35 6.58
CA THR A 127 -5.38 4.41 8.04
C THR A 127 -4.88 3.11 8.68
N LEU A 128 -5.16 1.95 8.08
CA LEU A 128 -4.70 0.66 8.58
C LEU A 128 -3.20 0.45 8.42
N ILE A 129 -2.64 0.77 7.24
CA ILE A 129 -1.19 0.60 7.00
C ILE A 129 -0.32 1.53 7.85
N ASN A 130 -0.89 2.60 8.41
CA ASN A 130 -0.19 3.44 9.38
C ASN A 130 -0.03 2.77 10.76
N ILE A 131 -0.62 1.59 10.98
CA ILE A 131 -0.41 0.74 12.16
C ILE A 131 0.70 -0.27 11.82
N PRO A 132 1.90 -0.19 12.46
CA PRO A 132 3.07 -0.97 12.06
C PRO A 132 2.86 -2.49 12.03
N GLU A 133 2.07 -3.03 12.97
CA GLU A 133 1.74 -4.46 13.04
C GLU A 133 0.86 -4.87 11.85
N VAL A 134 -0.06 -4.01 11.44
CA VAL A 134 -0.93 -4.25 10.28
C VAL A 134 -0.11 -4.21 9.00
N GLU A 135 0.76 -3.22 8.82
CA GLU A 135 1.67 -3.14 7.68
C GLU A 135 2.53 -4.40 7.56
N ARG A 136 3.11 -4.86 8.68
CA ARG A 136 3.98 -6.04 8.71
C ARG A 136 3.22 -7.31 8.35
N VAL A 137 2.01 -7.50 8.89
CA VAL A 137 1.14 -8.64 8.57
C VAL A 137 0.69 -8.57 7.12
N PHE A 138 0.26 -7.41 6.62
CA PHE A 138 -0.17 -7.24 5.23
C PHE A 138 0.98 -7.48 4.25
N ASN A 139 2.17 -7.01 4.55
CA ASN A 139 3.36 -7.30 3.76
C ASN A 139 3.67 -8.79 3.74
N LYS A 140 3.65 -9.46 4.89
CA LYS A 140 3.99 -10.88 5.01
C LYS A 140 3.00 -11.80 4.28
N TYR A 141 1.69 -11.59 4.48
CA TYR A 141 0.66 -12.53 4.03
C TYR A 141 0.00 -12.17 2.70
N PHE A 142 0.09 -10.90 2.27
CA PHE A 142 -0.46 -10.44 0.99
C PHE A 142 0.61 -9.88 0.04
N GLY A 143 1.82 -9.58 0.53
CA GLY A 143 2.84 -8.90 -0.27
C GLY A 143 2.59 -7.40 -0.45
N ILE A 144 1.70 -6.80 0.35
CA ILE A 144 1.38 -5.37 0.26
C ILE A 144 2.59 -4.53 0.70
N ASN A 145 3.03 -3.62 -0.16
CA ASN A 145 3.98 -2.57 0.18
C ASN A 145 3.22 -1.25 0.31
N SER A 146 3.26 -0.65 1.50
CA SER A 146 2.54 0.58 1.86
C SER A 146 2.87 1.77 0.96
N ASN A 147 4.04 1.77 0.30
CA ASN A 147 4.48 2.86 -0.56
C ASN A 147 4.00 2.74 -2.01
N THR A 148 3.57 1.55 -2.44
CA THR A 148 3.25 1.28 -3.86
C THR A 148 1.84 0.76 -4.08
N PHE A 149 1.26 0.09 -3.08
CA PHE A 149 -0.10 -0.44 -3.17
C PHE A 149 -1.14 0.67 -2.89
N ILE A 150 -1.91 1.05 -3.92
CA ILE A 150 -3.01 2.02 -3.75
C ILE A 150 -4.21 1.36 -3.08
N GLY A 151 -4.53 0.12 -3.46
CA GLY A 151 -5.79 -0.53 -3.10
C GLY A 151 -7.01 0.04 -3.83
N SER A 152 -6.82 0.49 -5.08
CA SER A 152 -7.90 0.98 -5.96
C SER A 152 -8.49 -0.09 -6.89
N GLY A 153 -7.91 -1.30 -6.93
CA GLY A 153 -8.17 -2.28 -7.98
C GLY A 153 -7.48 -1.95 -9.31
N SER A 154 -6.52 -1.03 -9.30
CA SER A 154 -5.68 -0.69 -10.46
C SER A 154 -4.23 -0.58 -10.02
N THR A 155 -3.31 -1.02 -10.87
CA THR A 155 -1.89 -1.02 -10.59
C THR A 155 -1.23 0.27 -11.08
N VAL A 156 -0.37 0.88 -10.26
CA VAL A 156 0.53 1.94 -10.72
C VAL A 156 1.68 1.29 -11.48
N PRO A 157 1.91 1.65 -12.74
CA PRO A 157 3.05 1.17 -13.47
C PRO A 157 4.35 1.51 -12.76
N TRP A 158 5.27 0.56 -12.71
CA TRP A 158 6.59 0.80 -12.14
C TRP A 158 7.35 1.82 -13.00
N THR A 159 7.77 2.92 -12.36
CA THR A 159 8.61 3.97 -12.93
C THR A 159 9.48 4.55 -11.83
N HIS A 160 10.55 5.28 -12.16
CA HIS A 160 11.38 5.97 -11.15
C HIS A 160 10.60 7.00 -10.32
N THR A 161 9.47 7.50 -10.84
CA THR A 161 8.58 8.42 -10.13
C THR A 161 7.13 7.96 -10.34
N PRO A 162 6.65 6.98 -9.54
CA PRO A 162 5.30 6.45 -9.68
C PRO A 162 4.26 7.57 -9.55
N GLN A 163 3.34 7.66 -10.51
CA GLN A 163 2.26 8.65 -10.49
C GLN A 163 0.92 7.93 -10.53
N TYR A 164 0.08 8.15 -9.52
CA TYR A 164 -1.22 7.49 -9.41
C TYR A 164 -2.13 7.67 -10.62
N LYS A 165 -2.03 8.81 -11.33
CA LYS A 165 -2.78 9.06 -12.57
C LYS A 165 -2.42 8.13 -13.74
N ASN A 166 -1.31 7.40 -13.63
CA ASN A 166 -0.87 6.44 -14.64
C ASN A 166 -1.37 5.02 -14.32
N ALA A 167 -2.16 4.83 -13.25
CA ALA A 167 -2.73 3.53 -12.94
C ALA A 167 -3.75 3.13 -14.01
N ASP A 168 -3.45 2.08 -14.77
CA ASP A 168 -4.17 1.75 -16.02
C ASP A 168 -4.53 0.25 -16.10
N ALA A 169 -3.63 -0.64 -15.67
CA ALA A 169 -3.93 -2.07 -15.59
C ALA A 169 -4.81 -2.39 -14.37
N ARG A 170 -5.85 -3.19 -14.55
CA ARG A 170 -6.68 -3.68 -13.43
C ARG A 170 -5.90 -4.71 -12.62
N GLU A 171 -5.98 -4.55 -11.31
CA GLU A 171 -5.28 -5.36 -10.33
C GLU A 171 -6.26 -6.22 -9.54
N TYR A 172 -5.89 -7.48 -9.29
CA TYR A 172 -6.71 -8.45 -8.60
C TYR A 172 -5.92 -9.21 -7.53
N LEU A 173 -6.65 -9.69 -6.53
CA LEU A 173 -6.20 -10.67 -5.55
C LEU A 173 -6.68 -12.06 -5.99
N ALA A 174 -5.73 -12.93 -6.28
CA ALA A 174 -5.98 -14.35 -6.58
C ALA A 174 -5.52 -15.24 -5.41
N PRO A 175 -6.08 -16.45 -5.23
CA PRO A 175 -5.52 -17.43 -4.30
C PRO A 175 -4.06 -17.73 -4.64
N ASN A 176 -3.23 -17.91 -3.62
CA ASN A 176 -1.86 -18.40 -3.82
C ASN A 176 -1.91 -19.92 -4.07
N LEU A 177 -2.09 -20.31 -5.32
CA LEU A 177 -2.22 -21.71 -5.72
C LEU A 177 -0.86 -22.34 -6.01
N PRO A 178 -0.74 -23.67 -5.83
CA PRO A 178 0.42 -24.41 -6.29
C PRO A 178 0.45 -24.44 -7.83
N GLU A 179 1.64 -24.55 -8.42
CA GLU A 179 1.83 -24.65 -9.87
C GLU A 179 1.17 -25.90 -10.47
N THR A 180 1.05 -26.97 -9.67
CA THR A 180 0.35 -28.21 -10.02
C THR A 180 -1.18 -28.05 -10.14
N HIS A 181 -1.72 -26.87 -9.84
CA HIS A 181 -3.15 -26.62 -9.95
C HIS A 181 -3.58 -26.57 -11.43
N LYS A 182 -4.63 -27.33 -11.79
CA LYS A 182 -5.12 -27.54 -13.17
C LYS A 182 -5.50 -26.28 -13.99
N PHE A 183 -5.56 -25.11 -13.36
CA PHE A 183 -5.89 -23.82 -14.02
C PHE A 183 -4.79 -22.79 -13.83
N VAL A 184 -3.62 -23.23 -13.37
CA VAL A 184 -2.41 -22.42 -13.25
C VAL A 184 -1.42 -22.95 -14.27
N TRP A 185 -0.87 -22.06 -15.08
CA TRP A 185 0.21 -22.38 -16.01
C TRP A 185 1.40 -21.48 -15.69
N THR A 186 2.58 -22.09 -15.64
CA THR A 186 3.81 -21.43 -15.22
C THR A 186 4.83 -21.46 -16.36
N TRP A 187 5.50 -20.33 -16.55
CA TRP A 187 6.69 -20.23 -17.38
C TRP A 187 7.80 -19.57 -16.59
N THR A 188 9.05 -19.97 -16.84
CA THR A 188 10.20 -19.20 -16.43
C THR A 188 10.94 -18.58 -17.60
N LEU A 189 11.49 -17.39 -17.37
CA LEU A 189 12.48 -16.76 -18.22
C LEU A 189 13.77 -16.59 -17.44
N ARG A 190 14.83 -17.18 -17.97
CA ARG A 190 16.19 -17.00 -17.44
C ARG A 190 16.89 -15.84 -18.13
N ARG A 191 18.05 -15.45 -17.60
CA ARG A 191 18.85 -14.34 -18.13
C ARG A 191 19.20 -14.52 -19.61
N GLU A 192 19.49 -15.75 -20.01
CA GLU A 192 19.89 -16.09 -21.38
C GLU A 192 18.76 -15.92 -22.40
N GLU A 193 17.52 -15.75 -21.93
CA GLU A 193 16.30 -15.65 -22.73
C GLU A 193 15.77 -14.21 -22.79
N GLU A 194 16.66 -13.22 -22.61
CA GLU A 194 16.31 -11.80 -22.56
C GLU A 194 15.54 -11.31 -23.79
N ASP A 195 15.86 -11.82 -24.98
CA ASP A 195 15.17 -11.47 -26.23
C ASP A 195 13.66 -11.80 -26.19
N LEU A 196 13.24 -12.76 -25.37
CA LEU A 196 11.83 -13.12 -25.21
C LEU A 196 11.02 -12.02 -24.53
N LYS A 197 11.66 -11.09 -23.81
CA LYS A 197 10.98 -9.96 -23.14
C LYS A 197 10.32 -9.00 -24.13
N HIS A 198 10.83 -8.97 -25.38
CA HIS A 198 10.28 -8.14 -26.45
C HIS A 198 9.09 -8.77 -27.17
N GLN A 199 8.83 -10.06 -26.95
CA GLN A 199 7.60 -10.69 -27.43
C GLN A 199 6.40 -10.18 -26.64
N THR A 200 5.24 -10.15 -27.30
CA THR A 200 3.99 -9.87 -26.58
C THR A 200 3.63 -11.01 -25.64
N VAL A 201 2.89 -10.72 -24.57
CA VAL A 201 2.33 -11.74 -23.66
C VAL A 201 1.57 -12.81 -24.46
N ARG A 202 0.74 -12.37 -25.42
CA ARG A 202 0.04 -13.23 -26.38
C ARG A 202 1.00 -14.17 -27.09
N GLN A 203 2.00 -13.64 -27.80
CA GLN A 203 2.94 -14.46 -28.57
C GLN A 203 3.70 -15.44 -27.68
N PHE A 204 4.16 -15.00 -26.52
CA PHE A 204 4.90 -15.83 -25.59
C PHE A 204 4.06 -17.02 -25.13
N ILE A 205 2.84 -16.77 -24.64
CA ILE A 205 1.94 -17.82 -24.13
C ILE A 205 1.45 -18.77 -25.24
N THR A 206 1.20 -18.27 -26.46
CA THR A 206 0.70 -19.12 -27.54
C THR A 206 1.76 -20.02 -28.17
N HIS A 207 3.03 -19.60 -28.16
CA HIS A 207 4.12 -20.32 -28.84
C HIS A 207 5.02 -21.11 -27.91
N ARG A 208 4.95 -20.91 -26.59
CA ARG A 208 5.76 -21.62 -25.60
C ARG A 208 4.88 -22.46 -24.69
N PRO A 209 5.11 -23.79 -24.61
CA PRO A 209 4.39 -24.61 -23.64
C PRO A 209 4.80 -24.21 -22.20
N PRO A 210 3.89 -24.33 -21.23
CA PRO A 210 4.21 -24.15 -19.81
C PRO A 210 5.14 -25.26 -19.30
N GLU A 211 5.78 -25.05 -18.15
CA GLU A 211 6.85 -25.93 -17.64
C GLU A 211 6.37 -27.27 -17.11
N GLU A 212 5.26 -27.30 -16.38
CA GLU A 212 4.63 -28.54 -15.96
C GLU A 212 3.66 -29.03 -17.04
N GLU A 213 3.53 -30.35 -17.20
CA GLU A 213 2.44 -31.02 -17.93
C GLU A 213 1.05 -30.77 -17.30
N SER A 214 0.86 -29.66 -16.57
CA SER A 214 -0.42 -29.01 -16.36
C SER A 214 -1.17 -29.01 -17.69
N ASP A 215 -2.28 -29.77 -17.72
CA ASP A 215 -2.98 -30.25 -18.92
C ASP A 215 -2.91 -29.28 -20.11
N SER A 216 -1.94 -29.46 -21.01
CA SER A 216 -1.67 -28.53 -22.11
C SER A 216 -2.87 -28.43 -23.07
N HIS A 217 -3.71 -29.47 -23.11
CA HIS A 217 -4.99 -29.44 -23.81
C HIS A 217 -5.97 -28.44 -23.19
N SER A 218 -5.97 -28.28 -21.86
CA SER A 218 -6.82 -27.30 -21.18
C SER A 218 -6.41 -25.86 -21.50
N LEU A 219 -5.11 -25.58 -21.59
CA LEU A 219 -4.59 -24.27 -22.02
C LEU A 219 -4.98 -23.96 -23.46
N GLY A 220 -4.75 -24.90 -24.40
CA GLY A 220 -5.11 -24.71 -25.80
C GLY A 220 -6.60 -24.40 -25.99
N ASN A 221 -7.47 -25.12 -25.27
CA ASN A 221 -8.91 -24.87 -25.29
C ASN A 221 -9.27 -23.49 -24.72
N PHE A 222 -8.62 -23.07 -23.64
CA PHE A 222 -8.79 -21.73 -23.08
C PHE A 222 -8.36 -20.65 -24.08
N LEU A 223 -7.20 -20.77 -24.71
CA LEU A 223 -6.70 -19.80 -25.68
C LEU A 223 -7.63 -19.66 -26.89
N VAL A 224 -8.19 -20.76 -27.40
CA VAL A 224 -9.19 -20.72 -28.47
C VAL A 224 -10.45 -19.96 -28.04
N GLN A 225 -10.92 -20.16 -26.81
CA GLN A 225 -12.08 -19.45 -26.27
C GLN A 225 -11.79 -17.97 -26.04
N LEU A 226 -10.58 -17.63 -25.57
CA LEU A 226 -10.11 -16.27 -25.34
C LEU A 226 -10.06 -15.49 -26.66
N GLU A 227 -9.45 -16.06 -27.71
CA GLU A 227 -9.37 -15.46 -29.04
C GLU A 227 -10.75 -15.29 -29.69
N ALA A 228 -11.65 -16.25 -29.46
CA ALA A 228 -13.03 -16.16 -29.91
C ALA A 228 -13.88 -15.15 -29.10
N LYS A 229 -13.30 -14.50 -28.07
CA LYS A 229 -13.99 -13.60 -27.12
C LYS A 229 -15.22 -14.26 -26.47
N ARG A 230 -15.14 -15.56 -26.21
CA ARG A 230 -16.23 -16.37 -25.62
C ARG A 230 -16.12 -16.54 -24.11
N ILE A 231 -15.03 -16.05 -23.51
CA ILE A 231 -14.83 -16.06 -22.07
C ILE A 231 -15.48 -14.82 -21.50
N ASP A 232 -16.28 -14.98 -20.44
CA ASP A 232 -16.75 -13.84 -19.67
C ASP A 232 -15.61 -13.31 -18.80
N ILE A 233 -14.84 -12.40 -19.39
CA ILE A 233 -13.68 -11.75 -18.77
C ILE A 233 -14.12 -10.81 -17.65
N VAL A 234 -15.41 -10.49 -17.52
CA VAL A 234 -15.92 -9.58 -16.49
C VAL A 234 -16.21 -10.33 -15.18
N SER A 235 -16.89 -11.48 -15.25
CA SER A 235 -17.20 -12.29 -14.06
C SER A 235 -16.02 -13.16 -13.60
N GLN A 236 -15.22 -13.65 -14.55
CA GLN A 236 -14.12 -14.58 -14.30
C GLN A 236 -12.86 -14.11 -15.02
N PRO A 237 -12.27 -12.96 -14.60
CA PRO A 237 -11.14 -12.38 -15.29
C PRO A 237 -9.93 -13.32 -15.21
N PRO A 238 -9.38 -13.79 -16.35
CA PRO A 238 -8.07 -14.42 -16.36
C PRO A 238 -7.04 -13.41 -15.90
N VAL A 239 -6.13 -13.84 -15.03
CA VAL A 239 -5.11 -12.97 -14.45
C VAL A 239 -3.72 -13.53 -14.68
N ILE A 240 -2.77 -12.63 -14.81
CA ILE A 240 -1.36 -12.95 -14.99
C ILE A 240 -0.52 -12.28 -13.91
N ARG A 241 0.52 -12.97 -13.45
CA ARG A 241 1.44 -12.48 -12.44
C ARG A 241 2.87 -12.62 -12.91
N PHE A 242 3.67 -11.61 -12.63
CA PHE A 242 5.11 -11.60 -12.85
C PHE A 242 5.79 -11.47 -11.50
N GLN A 243 6.81 -12.29 -11.24
CA GLN A 243 7.62 -12.16 -10.04
C GLN A 243 8.99 -12.77 -10.26
N GLN A 244 9.99 -12.13 -9.68
CA GLN A 244 11.34 -12.69 -9.61
C GLN A 244 11.56 -13.38 -8.27
N PHE A 245 12.09 -14.59 -8.34
CA PHE A 245 12.57 -15.34 -7.17
C PHE A 245 13.96 -15.88 -7.46
N SER A 246 14.81 -15.93 -6.42
CA SER A 246 15.96 -16.82 -6.47
C SER A 246 15.44 -18.26 -6.47
N SER A 247 16.07 -19.14 -7.24
CA SER A 247 15.67 -20.55 -7.34
C SER A 247 15.58 -21.23 -5.96
N SER A 248 16.40 -20.79 -5.01
CA SER A 248 16.43 -21.25 -3.61
C SER A 248 15.24 -20.80 -2.74
N LYS A 249 14.54 -19.72 -3.12
CA LYS A 249 13.39 -19.16 -2.38
C LYS A 249 12.05 -19.55 -3.00
N TYR A 250 12.04 -19.99 -4.26
CA TYR A 250 10.84 -20.48 -4.92
C TYR A 250 10.39 -21.81 -4.30
N GLN A 251 9.09 -21.97 -4.09
CA GLN A 251 8.51 -23.15 -3.42
C GLN A 251 7.26 -23.69 -4.15
N GLY A 252 7.20 -23.52 -5.48
CA GLY A 252 6.16 -24.15 -6.32
C GLY A 252 4.76 -23.55 -6.18
N THR A 253 4.65 -22.29 -5.73
CA THR A 253 3.38 -21.55 -5.62
C THR A 253 3.46 -20.22 -6.37
N MET A 254 2.32 -19.67 -6.79
CA MET A 254 2.26 -18.38 -7.52
C MET A 254 2.89 -17.19 -6.75
N GLY A 255 3.05 -17.32 -5.44
CA GLY A 255 3.73 -16.36 -4.57
C GLY A 255 4.59 -17.04 -3.52
N ARG A 256 4.79 -16.36 -2.38
CA ARG A 256 5.50 -16.96 -1.24
C ARG A 256 4.58 -17.95 -0.52
N PRO A 257 5.09 -19.06 0.04
CA PRO A 257 4.27 -20.08 0.71
C PRO A 257 3.37 -19.55 1.81
N GLU A 258 3.84 -18.55 2.55
CA GLU A 258 3.10 -17.92 3.63
C GLU A 258 1.98 -17.00 3.14
N SER A 259 1.96 -16.63 1.86
CA SER A 259 0.93 -15.74 1.32
C SER A 259 -0.37 -16.50 1.07
N PHE A 260 -1.50 -15.94 1.50
CA PHE A 260 -2.83 -16.52 1.22
C PHE A 260 -3.34 -16.13 -0.16
N ARG A 261 -3.00 -14.91 -0.58
CA ARG A 261 -3.40 -14.31 -1.84
C ARG A 261 -2.18 -13.68 -2.50
N VAL A 262 -2.25 -13.56 -3.82
CA VAL A 262 -1.23 -12.95 -4.64
C VAL A 262 -1.85 -11.86 -5.50
N PHE A 263 -1.13 -10.75 -5.68
CA PHE A 263 -1.48 -9.73 -6.64
C PHE A 263 -1.21 -10.21 -8.07
N CYS A 264 -2.20 -10.04 -8.93
CA CYS A 264 -2.12 -10.33 -10.34
C CYS A 264 -2.73 -9.16 -11.12
N VAL A 265 -2.33 -8.98 -12.38
CA VAL A 265 -2.99 -8.05 -13.29
C VAL A 265 -3.94 -8.78 -14.23
N SER A 266 -4.93 -8.05 -14.74
CA SER A 266 -5.81 -8.50 -15.82
C SER A 266 -4.98 -9.00 -17.01
N LEU A 267 -5.19 -10.24 -17.44
CA LEU A 267 -4.58 -10.74 -18.66
C LEU A 267 -4.99 -9.86 -19.85
N GLN A 268 -6.27 -9.45 -19.91
CA GLN A 268 -6.80 -8.64 -21.00
C GLN A 268 -6.07 -7.31 -21.17
N ASP A 269 -5.66 -6.70 -20.05
CA ASP A 269 -5.05 -5.36 -20.08
C ASP A 269 -3.61 -5.43 -20.58
N VAL A 270 -2.94 -6.57 -20.41
CA VAL A 270 -1.53 -6.76 -20.79
C VAL A 270 -1.32 -7.74 -21.95
N TRP A 271 -2.38 -8.33 -22.51
CA TRP A 271 -2.31 -9.42 -23.49
C TRP A 271 -1.48 -9.07 -24.72
N ASP A 272 -1.63 -7.84 -25.21
CA ASP A 272 -0.97 -7.33 -26.40
C ASP A 272 0.28 -6.49 -26.07
N MET A 273 0.65 -6.36 -24.80
CA MET A 273 1.88 -5.69 -24.37
C MET A 273 3.08 -6.63 -24.53
N SER A 274 4.27 -6.06 -24.72
CA SER A 274 5.51 -6.82 -24.55
C SER A 274 5.59 -7.37 -23.12
N ILE A 275 6.29 -8.50 -22.90
CA ILE A 275 6.51 -9.03 -21.55
C ILE A 275 7.15 -7.96 -20.65
N GLU A 276 8.12 -7.20 -21.19
CA GLU A 276 8.75 -6.10 -20.46
C GLU A 276 7.76 -5.02 -20.03
N ASP A 277 6.88 -4.58 -20.93
CA ASP A 277 5.88 -3.55 -20.63
C ASP A 277 4.77 -4.08 -19.72
N ALA A 278 4.37 -5.34 -19.87
CA ALA A 278 3.42 -6.02 -19.00
C ALA A 278 3.94 -6.10 -17.56
N ILE A 279 5.23 -6.41 -17.39
CA ILE A 279 5.89 -6.38 -16.08
C ILE A 279 5.80 -4.99 -15.47
N LYS A 280 6.17 -3.94 -16.21
CA LYS A 280 6.08 -2.55 -15.73
C LYS A 280 4.63 -2.18 -15.37
N ALA A 281 3.67 -2.50 -16.23
CA ALA A 281 2.25 -2.26 -16.03
C ALA A 281 1.71 -2.98 -14.78
N SER A 282 2.27 -4.15 -14.45
CA SER A 282 1.95 -4.90 -13.23
C SER A 282 2.52 -4.33 -11.94
N GLY A 283 3.21 -3.18 -11.99
CA GLY A 283 3.79 -2.55 -10.82
C GLY A 283 4.93 -3.35 -10.19
N PHE A 284 5.31 -4.48 -10.80
CA PHE A 284 6.45 -5.27 -10.40
C PHE A 284 7.74 -4.51 -10.73
N THR A 285 8.56 -4.28 -9.70
CA THR A 285 9.87 -3.66 -9.86
C THR A 285 10.80 -4.64 -10.57
N TRP A 286 11.03 -4.38 -11.86
CA TRP A 286 12.05 -5.05 -12.65
C TRP A 286 13.29 -4.15 -12.70
N ASP A 287 14.40 -4.58 -12.11
CA ASP A 287 15.68 -3.87 -12.22
C ASP A 287 16.63 -4.63 -13.16
N PRO A 288 16.60 -4.41 -14.48
CA PRO A 288 17.42 -5.17 -15.44
C PRO A 288 18.93 -5.10 -15.17
N GLN A 289 19.40 -4.11 -14.39
CA GLN A 289 20.83 -3.92 -14.10
C GLN A 289 21.30 -4.67 -12.85
N ASN A 290 20.42 -4.89 -11.86
CA ASN A 290 20.73 -5.69 -10.65
C ASN A 290 19.97 -7.03 -10.57
N SER A 291 19.05 -7.32 -11.49
CA SER A 291 18.12 -8.46 -11.44
C SER A 291 18.69 -9.78 -11.96
N PHE A 292 19.99 -10.01 -11.89
CA PHE A 292 20.51 -11.35 -12.15
C PHE A 292 21.74 -11.60 -11.30
N GLU A 293 21.53 -11.77 -9.99
CA GLU A 293 22.26 -12.83 -9.31
C GLU A 293 22.09 -14.11 -10.17
N PRO A 294 23.14 -14.91 -10.43
CA PRO A 294 23.10 -15.99 -11.42
C PRO A 294 21.97 -17.03 -11.22
N ASP A 295 21.30 -17.03 -10.06
CA ASP A 295 20.24 -17.96 -9.69
C ASP A 295 18.83 -17.33 -9.69
N GLU A 296 18.68 -16.04 -10.06
CA GLU A 296 17.38 -15.38 -10.15
C GLU A 296 16.66 -15.70 -11.46
N THR A 297 15.37 -16.04 -11.32
CA THR A 297 14.51 -16.45 -12.42
C THR A 297 13.24 -15.60 -12.40
N LEU A 298 12.83 -15.10 -13.57
CA LEU A 298 11.53 -14.47 -13.74
C LEU A 298 10.50 -15.57 -13.93
N PHE A 299 9.49 -15.58 -13.08
CA PHE A 299 8.34 -16.46 -13.19
C PHE A 299 7.14 -15.69 -13.72
N ILE A 300 6.40 -16.35 -14.59
CA ILE A 300 5.14 -15.88 -15.17
C ILE A 300 4.08 -16.93 -14.86
N TRP A 301 3.01 -16.54 -14.17
CA TRP A 301 1.86 -17.40 -13.94
C TRP A 301 0.63 -16.84 -14.62
N LEU A 302 -0.07 -17.70 -15.37
CA LEU A 302 -1.43 -17.46 -15.83
C LEU A 302 -2.38 -18.26 -14.95
N TYR A 303 -3.39 -17.60 -14.39
CA TYR A 303 -4.47 -18.25 -13.65
C TYR A 303 -5.83 -17.88 -14.24
N VAL A 304 -6.65 -18.90 -14.49
CA VAL A 304 -8.03 -18.74 -14.96
C VAL A 304 -8.97 -19.18 -13.85
N PRO A 305 -9.74 -18.26 -13.24
CA PRO A 305 -10.67 -18.62 -12.18
C PRO A 305 -11.82 -19.47 -12.72
N PHE A 306 -12.33 -20.37 -11.88
CA PHE A 306 -13.52 -21.18 -12.17
C PHE A 306 -14.79 -20.57 -11.54
N HIS A 307 -14.61 -19.74 -10.51
CA HIS A 307 -15.68 -19.05 -9.80
C HIS A 307 -15.36 -17.56 -9.61
N ASP A 308 -16.38 -16.72 -9.70
CA ASP A 308 -16.28 -15.25 -9.63
C ASP A 308 -15.70 -14.74 -8.30
N ALA A 309 -15.74 -15.57 -7.25
CA ALA A 309 -15.22 -15.23 -5.92
C ALA A 309 -13.74 -15.58 -5.73
N GLU A 310 -13.12 -16.29 -6.69
CA GLU A 310 -11.72 -16.70 -6.58
C GLU A 310 -10.76 -15.53 -6.81
N VAL A 311 -11.06 -14.72 -7.82
CA VAL A 311 -10.29 -13.53 -8.20
C VAL A 311 -11.15 -12.31 -7.93
N VAL A 312 -10.70 -11.44 -7.03
CA VAL A 312 -11.43 -10.21 -6.68
C VAL A 312 -10.58 -8.99 -6.95
N PRO A 313 -11.17 -7.82 -7.27
CA PRO A 313 -10.41 -6.59 -7.43
C PRO A 313 -9.54 -6.31 -6.20
N ALA A 314 -8.31 -5.86 -6.42
CA ALA A 314 -7.34 -5.55 -5.37
C ALA A 314 -7.66 -4.22 -4.67
N THR A 315 -8.81 -4.16 -4.00
CA THR A 315 -9.28 -3.01 -3.22
C THR A 315 -9.05 -3.23 -1.73
N TRP A 316 -8.97 -2.15 -0.94
CA TRP A 316 -8.81 -2.28 0.51
C TRP A 316 -9.97 -3.04 1.14
N GLY A 317 -11.19 -2.82 0.66
CA GLY A 317 -12.39 -3.49 1.12
C GLY A 317 -12.32 -5.01 0.94
N ASN A 318 -11.69 -5.47 -0.15
CA ASN A 318 -11.46 -6.88 -0.40
C ASN A 318 -10.30 -7.44 0.44
N VAL A 319 -9.21 -6.69 0.61
CA VAL A 319 -8.07 -7.07 1.48
C VAL A 319 -8.54 -7.31 2.92
N ILE A 320 -9.39 -6.42 3.46
CA ILE A 320 -9.86 -6.48 4.86
C ILE A 320 -11.12 -7.34 5.04
N SER A 321 -11.58 -8.00 4.00
CA SER A 321 -12.79 -8.81 4.08
C SER A 321 -12.52 -10.18 4.71
N PRO A 322 -13.37 -10.65 5.65
CA PRO A 322 -13.19 -11.94 6.34
C PRO A 322 -13.07 -13.16 5.43
N SER A 323 -13.61 -13.08 4.21
CA SER A 323 -13.53 -14.17 3.21
C SER A 323 -12.14 -14.30 2.58
N TYR A 324 -11.29 -13.29 2.74
CA TYR A 324 -10.00 -13.17 2.06
C TYR A 324 -8.83 -12.93 3.04
N SER A 325 -9.11 -12.79 4.34
CA SER A 325 -8.17 -12.61 5.46
C SER A 325 -8.14 -13.80 6.41
#